data_AF-A0A8S1HEG0-F1
#
_entry.id   AF-A0A8S1HEG0-F1
#
_cell.length_a   1.000
_cell.length_b   1.000
_cell.length_c   1.000
_cell.angle_alpha   90.00
_cell.angle_beta   90.00
_cell.angle_gamma   90.00
#
_symmetry.space_group_name_H-M   'P 1'
#
loop_
_entity.id
_entity.type
_entity.pdbx_description
1 polymer ?
#
loop_
_entity_poly.entity_id
_entity_poly.type
_entity_poly.pdbx_seq_one_letter_code
_entity_poly.pdbx_strand_id
1 'polypeptide(L)'
;MDGKTRRILHSFYPELKIFTWHVIPLQIGFLPYDATYMSFFLMRTNMIQALLTFGKSFWMLQADTIWRQNLFERVDVGKFKGDILLDQQGYHGTSEARKKMMNGANFYLPNKTSTKELVASWLKWQRKIYITDPDLVKMFCLRGDFDCDYLPHSTSSGWEWIYGDQTFPPIIIQMDGETGGNKEKILTKYGFWFLDSERKCVQKNVDKAVKSLENGKVPKIISKSKQRETFYLKIGEIMNRIPIFLGIIPPFMAVLLPSI
;
A
#
# COMPACT_ATOMS: atom_id res chain seq x y z
N MET A 1 -17.93 -0.24 8.66
CA MET A 1 -18.55 0.53 7.58
C MET A 1 -19.89 1.04 8.07
N ASP A 2 -20.21 2.32 7.95
CA ASP A 2 -21.48 2.83 8.45
C ASP A 2 -22.67 2.37 7.57
N GLY A 3 -23.88 2.35 8.15
CA GLY A 3 -25.09 1.92 7.43
C GLY A 3 -25.44 2.80 6.23
N LYS A 4 -24.90 4.02 6.15
CA LYS A 4 -25.04 4.92 5.00
C LYS A 4 -24.21 4.41 3.82
N THR A 5 -22.94 4.11 4.04
CA THR A 5 -22.03 3.56 3.03
C THR A 5 -22.55 2.24 2.48
N ARG A 6 -23.09 1.36 3.34
CA ARG A 6 -23.67 0.08 2.91
C ARG A 6 -24.84 0.27 1.95
N ARG A 7 -25.76 1.18 2.28
CA ARG A 7 -26.92 1.47 1.43
C ARG A 7 -26.51 2.04 0.07
N ILE A 8 -25.58 2.99 0.08
CA ILE A 8 -25.06 3.59 -1.15
C ILE A 8 -24.36 2.54 -2.01
N LEU A 9 -23.50 1.70 -1.43
CA LEU A 9 -22.82 0.66 -2.21
C LEU A 9 -23.82 -0.33 -2.81
N HIS A 10 -24.84 -0.77 -2.07
CA HIS A 10 -25.86 -1.66 -2.63
C HIS A 10 -26.74 -1.00 -3.70
N SER A 11 -26.95 0.32 -3.67
CA SER A 11 -27.71 0.99 -4.73
C SER A 11 -26.97 0.98 -6.06
N PHE A 12 -25.63 1.01 -6.04
CA PHE A 12 -24.80 0.94 -7.25
C PHE A 12 -24.40 -0.48 -7.62
N TYR A 13 -24.21 -1.35 -6.63
CA TYR A 13 -23.77 -2.73 -6.78
C TYR A 13 -24.72 -3.67 -6.00
N PRO A 14 -25.90 -3.98 -6.55
CA PRO A 14 -26.92 -4.76 -5.83
C PRO A 14 -26.41 -6.12 -5.35
N GLU A 15 -25.58 -6.77 -6.16
CA GLU A 15 -25.02 -8.09 -5.85
C GLU A 15 -23.79 -8.08 -4.94
N LEU A 16 -23.26 -6.89 -4.59
CA LEU A 16 -22.08 -6.76 -3.75
C LEU A 16 -22.36 -7.35 -2.37
N LYS A 17 -21.65 -8.41 -2.00
CA LYS A 17 -21.74 -8.99 -0.65
C LYS A 17 -20.85 -8.17 0.29
N ILE A 18 -21.48 -7.41 1.18
CA ILE A 18 -20.80 -6.52 2.12
C ILE A 18 -20.83 -7.15 3.51
N PHE A 19 -19.65 -7.48 4.04
CA PHE A 19 -19.47 -7.91 5.41
C PHE A 19 -18.86 -6.78 6.24
N THR A 20 -19.44 -6.49 7.41
CA THR A 20 -18.88 -5.52 8.36
C THR A 20 -18.52 -6.24 9.65
N TRP A 21 -17.23 -6.28 9.96
CA TRP A 21 -16.74 -6.79 11.23
C TRP A 21 -16.56 -5.64 12.22
N HIS A 22 -17.34 -5.65 13.29
CA HIS A 22 -17.16 -4.72 14.40
C HIS A 22 -16.10 -5.25 15.36
N VAL A 23 -14.92 -4.62 15.35
CA VAL A 23 -13.85 -4.90 16.31
C VAL A 23 -13.74 -3.69 17.23
N ILE A 24 -14.44 -3.72 18.37
CA ILE A 24 -14.58 -2.59 19.30
C ILE A 24 -13.21 -1.95 19.66
N PRO A 25 -12.16 -2.73 19.99
CA PRO A 25 -10.85 -2.13 20.31
C PRO A 25 -10.24 -1.33 19.15
N LEU A 26 -10.53 -1.68 17.90
CA LEU A 26 -10.02 -1.00 16.71
C LEU A 26 -10.88 0.21 16.27
N GLN A 27 -11.98 0.49 16.98
CA GLN A 27 -12.81 1.68 16.73
C GLN A 27 -12.30 2.92 17.47
N ILE A 28 -11.46 2.73 18.48
CA ILE A 28 -10.80 3.80 19.21
C ILE A 28 -9.53 4.17 18.44
N GLY A 29 -9.27 5.47 18.29
CA GLY A 29 -8.02 5.92 17.67
C GLY A 29 -6.82 5.40 18.43
N PHE A 30 -5.89 4.76 17.73
CA PHE A 30 -4.65 4.24 18.28
C PHE A 30 -3.46 5.02 17.74
N LEU A 31 -2.41 5.11 18.54
CA LEU A 31 -1.14 5.68 18.10
C LEU A 31 -0.33 4.63 17.32
N PRO A 32 0.53 5.06 16.39
CA PRO A 32 1.60 4.19 15.90
C PRO A 32 2.36 3.58 17.08
N TYR A 33 2.79 2.33 16.96
CA TYR A 33 3.50 1.56 18.01
C TYR A 33 2.65 1.08 19.19
N ASP A 34 1.34 1.36 19.22
CA ASP A 34 0.42 0.79 20.20
C ASP A 34 0.11 -0.69 19.89
N ALA A 35 -0.08 -1.51 20.92
CA ALA A 35 -0.52 -2.90 20.78
C ALA A 35 -1.89 -3.02 20.07
N THR A 36 -2.74 -2.01 20.20
CA THR A 36 -4.02 -1.88 19.48
C THR A 36 -3.78 -1.73 17.97
N TYR A 37 -2.77 -0.95 17.58
CA TYR A 37 -2.38 -0.84 16.18
C TYR A 37 -1.81 -2.17 15.66
N MET A 38 -1.04 -2.89 16.47
CA MET A 38 -0.56 -4.22 16.10
C MET A 38 -1.70 -5.24 15.94
N SER A 39 -2.77 -5.10 16.72
CA SER A 39 -3.96 -5.96 16.63
C SER A 39 -4.65 -5.85 15.26
N PHE A 40 -4.57 -4.68 14.59
CA PHE A 40 -5.05 -4.53 13.21
C PHE A 40 -4.25 -5.41 12.23
N PHE A 41 -2.93 -5.41 12.34
CA PHE A 41 -2.08 -6.24 11.49
C PHE A 41 -2.28 -7.73 11.75
N LEU A 42 -2.39 -8.13 13.02
CA LEU A 42 -2.73 -9.51 13.38
C LEU A 42 -4.09 -9.94 12.81
N MET A 43 -5.12 -9.10 12.95
CA MET A 43 -6.44 -9.38 12.36
C MET A 43 -6.34 -9.55 10.84
N ARG A 44 -5.63 -8.63 10.17
CA ARG A 44 -5.42 -8.67 8.72
C ARG A 44 -4.75 -9.95 8.27
N THR A 45 -3.64 -10.34 8.89
CA THR A 45 -2.89 -11.54 8.50
C THR A 45 -3.64 -12.83 8.82
N ASN A 46 -4.41 -12.90 9.92
CA ASN A 46 -5.31 -14.03 10.17
C ASN A 46 -6.40 -14.13 9.08
N MET A 47 -6.96 -13.00 8.64
CA MET A 47 -7.95 -12.99 7.55
C MET A 47 -7.35 -13.46 6.23
N ILE A 48 -6.12 -13.01 5.92
CA ILE A 48 -5.36 -13.48 4.76
C ILE A 48 -5.17 -15.01 4.82
N GLN A 49 -4.71 -15.52 5.96
CA GLN A 49 -4.52 -16.96 6.17
C GLN A 49 -5.82 -17.74 5.97
N ALA A 50 -6.92 -17.26 6.54
CA ALA A 50 -8.22 -17.91 6.41
C ALA A 50 -8.68 -17.97 4.94
N LEU A 51 -8.58 -16.87 4.20
CA LEU A 51 -8.95 -16.81 2.78
C LEU A 51 -8.13 -17.81 1.92
N LEU A 52 -6.82 -17.90 2.17
CA LEU A 52 -5.96 -18.86 1.50
C LEU A 52 -6.31 -20.31 1.88
N THR A 53 -6.63 -20.57 3.15
CA THR A 53 -7.11 -21.89 3.60
C THR A 53 -8.41 -22.29 2.90
N PHE A 54 -9.32 -21.32 2.65
CA PHE A 54 -10.52 -21.52 1.82
C PHE A 54 -10.26 -21.60 0.32
N GLY A 55 -8.99 -21.61 -0.09
CA GLY A 55 -8.58 -21.77 -1.48
C GLY A 55 -8.80 -20.53 -2.34
N LYS A 56 -8.84 -19.33 -1.75
CA LYS A 56 -9.07 -18.07 -2.48
C LYS A 56 -7.76 -17.34 -2.75
N SER A 57 -7.51 -17.03 -4.02
CA SER A 57 -6.57 -16.00 -4.43
C SER A 57 -7.27 -14.63 -4.38
N PHE A 58 -6.58 -13.57 -3.96
CA PHE A 58 -7.20 -12.26 -3.86
C PHE A 58 -6.21 -11.10 -3.90
N TRP A 59 -6.73 -9.93 -4.24
CA TRP A 59 -6.05 -8.65 -4.08
C TRP A 59 -6.37 -8.07 -2.71
N MET A 60 -5.35 -7.57 -2.02
CA MET A 60 -5.48 -6.71 -0.85
C MET A 60 -5.02 -5.32 -1.23
N LEU A 61 -5.86 -4.32 -0.93
CA LEU A 61 -5.65 -2.95 -1.37
C LEU A 61 -5.92 -1.98 -0.22
N GLN A 62 -5.10 -0.95 -0.09
CA GLN A 62 -5.30 0.11 0.90
C GLN A 62 -6.42 1.05 0.47
N ALA A 63 -7.17 1.56 1.45
CA ALA A 63 -8.33 2.42 1.23
C ALA A 63 -7.99 3.81 0.66
N ASP A 64 -6.74 4.26 0.80
CA ASP A 64 -6.20 5.50 0.24
C ASP A 64 -5.49 5.28 -1.10
N THR A 65 -5.89 4.25 -1.83
CA THR A 65 -5.46 3.98 -3.20
C THR A 65 -6.45 4.57 -4.19
N ILE A 66 -5.96 5.39 -5.12
CA ILE A 66 -6.74 5.98 -6.20
C ILE A 66 -6.67 5.07 -7.41
N TRP A 67 -7.83 4.83 -8.04
CA TRP A 67 -7.99 3.96 -9.19
C TRP A 67 -8.25 4.79 -10.43
N ARG A 68 -7.31 4.78 -11.37
CA ARG A 68 -7.47 5.44 -12.67
C ARG A 68 -8.09 4.50 -13.70
N GLN A 69 -7.77 3.22 -13.61
CA GLN A 69 -8.28 2.18 -14.52
C GLN A 69 -8.60 0.90 -13.76
N ASN A 70 -9.29 -0.03 -14.42
CA ASN A 70 -9.57 -1.34 -13.88
C ASN A 70 -8.27 -2.17 -13.77
N LEU A 71 -7.83 -2.44 -12.54
CA LEU A 71 -6.64 -3.26 -12.27
C LEU A 71 -6.78 -4.67 -12.85
N PHE A 72 -7.97 -5.26 -12.80
CA PHE A 72 -8.22 -6.64 -13.20
C PHE A 72 -8.17 -6.86 -14.71
N GLU A 73 -8.42 -5.82 -15.50
CA GLU A 73 -8.29 -5.86 -16.97
C GLU A 73 -6.84 -5.64 -17.43
N ARG A 74 -6.03 -5.00 -16.60
CA ARG A 74 -4.67 -4.57 -16.95
C ARG A 74 -3.59 -5.48 -16.39
N VAL A 75 -3.88 -6.22 -15.33
CA VAL A 75 -2.93 -7.12 -14.68
C VAL A 75 -3.34 -8.56 -14.88
N ASP A 76 -2.57 -9.26 -15.71
CA ASP A 76 -2.69 -10.70 -15.87
C ASP A 76 -1.93 -11.41 -14.74
N VAL A 77 -2.66 -11.71 -13.66
CA VAL A 77 -2.11 -12.42 -12.48
C VAL A 77 -1.52 -13.79 -12.82
N GLY A 78 -1.90 -14.41 -13.95
CA GLY A 78 -1.41 -15.73 -14.37
C GLY A 78 0.03 -15.73 -14.87
N LYS A 79 0.58 -14.55 -15.23
CA LYS A 79 1.98 -14.41 -15.66
C LYS A 79 2.98 -14.41 -14.51
N PHE A 80 2.51 -14.17 -13.29
CA PHE A 80 3.35 -14.07 -12.11
C PHE A 80 3.55 -15.44 -11.46
N LYS A 81 4.80 -15.73 -11.12
CA LYS A 81 5.23 -17.04 -10.62
C LYS A 81 5.50 -17.02 -9.13
N GLY A 82 5.81 -15.85 -8.57
CA GLY A 82 6.10 -15.67 -7.16
C GLY A 82 4.97 -16.08 -6.22
N ASP A 83 5.33 -16.13 -4.95
CA ASP A 83 4.47 -16.43 -3.81
C ASP A 83 3.58 -15.25 -3.46
N ILE A 84 3.99 -14.04 -3.84
CA ILE A 84 3.27 -12.80 -3.65
C ILE A 84 3.62 -11.82 -4.79
N LEU A 85 2.63 -11.04 -5.22
CA LEU A 85 2.81 -9.95 -6.18
C LEU A 85 2.62 -8.61 -5.47
N LEU A 86 3.67 -7.81 -5.44
CA LEU A 86 3.76 -6.59 -4.63
C LEU A 86 3.69 -5.32 -5.48
N ASP A 87 3.25 -4.23 -4.88
CA ASP A 87 3.60 -2.90 -5.37
C ASP A 87 5.09 -2.57 -5.12
N GLN A 88 5.60 -1.47 -5.68
CA GLN A 88 7.00 -1.07 -5.59
C GLN A 88 7.14 0.36 -5.09
N GLN A 89 8.12 0.61 -4.23
CA GLN A 89 8.50 1.96 -3.80
C GLN A 89 9.06 2.79 -4.96
N GLY A 90 8.75 4.09 -4.95
CA GLY A 90 9.22 5.02 -5.96
C GLY A 90 8.35 5.11 -7.20
N TYR A 91 9.01 5.45 -8.30
CA TYR A 91 8.45 5.75 -9.62
C TYR A 91 9.46 5.42 -10.72
N HIS A 92 9.05 5.55 -11.99
CA HIS A 92 9.95 5.34 -13.13
C HIS A 92 11.22 6.22 -13.04
N GLY A 93 12.40 5.59 -12.96
CA GLY A 93 13.69 6.28 -12.72
C GLY A 93 14.21 6.18 -11.28
N THR A 94 13.46 5.55 -10.37
CA THR A 94 13.94 5.19 -9.03
C THR A 94 15.05 4.13 -9.11
N SER A 95 15.95 4.11 -8.13
CA SER A 95 17.05 3.13 -8.07
C SER A 95 16.57 1.67 -7.95
N GLU A 96 17.30 0.74 -8.56
CA GLU A 96 16.96 -0.71 -8.56
C GLU A 96 16.78 -1.29 -7.16
N ALA A 97 17.58 -0.84 -6.18
CA ALA A 97 17.48 -1.30 -4.81
C ALA A 97 16.09 -1.05 -4.19
N ARG A 98 15.41 0.04 -4.60
CA ARG A 98 14.07 0.40 -4.11
C ARG A 98 12.94 -0.21 -4.92
N LYS A 99 13.19 -0.55 -6.19
CA LYS A 99 12.21 -1.29 -7.02
C LYS A 99 11.89 -2.67 -6.45
N LYS A 100 12.78 -3.26 -5.64
CA LYS A 100 12.55 -4.54 -4.94
C LYS A 100 12.04 -4.35 -3.50
N MET A 101 11.40 -3.23 -3.22
CA MET A 101 10.81 -2.95 -1.92
C MET A 101 9.33 -2.62 -2.08
N MET A 102 8.49 -3.30 -1.32
CA MET A 102 7.06 -3.05 -1.24
C MET A 102 6.79 -1.59 -0.85
N ASN A 103 5.90 -0.90 -1.58
CA ASN A 103 5.54 0.47 -1.21
C ASN A 103 4.61 0.47 -0.01
N GLY A 104 3.46 -0.20 -0.15
CA GLY A 104 2.48 -0.36 0.90
C GLY A 104 1.76 -1.68 0.80
N ALA A 105 0.66 -1.81 1.53
CA ALA A 105 -0.13 -3.03 1.63
C ALA A 105 -1.09 -3.24 0.43
N ASN A 106 -0.64 -2.89 -0.79
CA ASN A 106 -1.29 -3.24 -2.04
C ASN A 106 -0.57 -4.44 -2.66
N PHE A 107 -1.20 -5.62 -2.62
CA PHE A 107 -0.59 -6.86 -3.11
C PHE A 107 -1.62 -7.89 -3.54
N TYR A 108 -1.18 -8.85 -4.35
CA TYR A 108 -1.94 -10.03 -4.72
C TYR A 108 -1.31 -11.29 -4.14
N LEU A 109 -2.16 -12.14 -3.57
CA LEU A 109 -1.77 -13.44 -3.04
C LEU A 109 -2.42 -14.54 -3.89
N PRO A 110 -1.63 -15.33 -4.64
CA PRO A 110 -2.14 -16.52 -5.29
C PRO A 110 -2.38 -17.62 -4.24
N ASN A 111 -3.43 -18.42 -4.42
CA ASN A 111 -3.64 -19.62 -3.62
C ASN A 111 -2.65 -20.72 -4.04
N LYS A 112 -1.45 -20.70 -3.45
CA LYS A 112 -0.38 -21.70 -3.60
C LYS A 112 0.08 -22.19 -2.24
N THR A 113 0.73 -23.35 -2.19
CA THR A 113 1.30 -23.90 -0.95
C THR A 113 2.37 -22.98 -0.36
N SER A 114 3.30 -22.50 -1.20
CA SER A 114 4.36 -21.57 -0.80
C SER A 114 3.81 -20.23 -0.29
N THR A 115 2.76 -19.69 -0.91
CA THR A 115 2.06 -18.50 -0.40
C THR A 115 1.45 -18.71 0.99
N LYS A 116 0.90 -19.91 1.25
CA LYS A 116 0.39 -20.25 2.59
C LYS A 116 1.51 -20.33 3.63
N GLU A 117 2.68 -20.83 3.26
CA GLU A 117 3.87 -20.88 4.11
C GLU A 117 4.42 -19.47 4.41
N LEU A 118 4.44 -18.58 3.40
CA LEU A 118 4.76 -17.16 3.56
C LEU A 118 3.85 -16.53 4.61
N VAL A 119 2.53 -16.69 4.46
CA VAL A 119 1.56 -16.10 5.38
C VAL A 119 1.60 -16.74 6.78
N ALA A 120 1.87 -18.04 6.88
CA ALA A 120 2.06 -18.69 8.17
C ALA A 120 3.30 -18.14 8.91
N SER A 121 4.41 -17.95 8.18
CA SER A 121 5.63 -17.34 8.70
C SER A 121 5.39 -15.88 9.10
N TRP A 122 4.67 -15.14 8.27
CA TRP A 122 4.24 -13.78 8.53
C TRP A 122 3.48 -13.66 9.86
N LEU A 123 2.42 -14.46 10.01
CA LEU A 123 1.60 -14.47 11.21
C LEU A 123 2.42 -14.84 12.46
N LYS A 124 3.34 -15.80 12.34
CA LYS A 124 4.22 -16.22 13.44
C LYS A 124 5.08 -15.06 13.96
N TRP A 125 5.60 -14.22 13.08
CA TRP A 125 6.38 -13.04 13.47
C TRP A 125 5.50 -11.96 14.10
N GLN A 126 4.37 -11.62 13.48
CA GLN A 126 3.46 -10.59 14.00
C GLN A 126 2.82 -10.96 15.36
N ARG A 127 2.77 -12.25 15.72
CA ARG A 127 2.37 -12.70 17.06
C ARG A 127 3.40 -12.44 18.16
N LYS A 128 4.66 -12.18 17.80
CA LYS A 128 5.78 -12.09 18.74
C LYS A 128 6.39 -10.71 18.84
N ILE A 129 6.45 -9.98 17.73
CA ILE A 129 7.08 -8.67 17.66
C ILE A 129 6.17 -7.67 16.98
N TYR A 130 6.35 -6.40 17.34
CA TYR A 130 5.74 -5.31 16.61
C TYR A 130 6.43 -5.15 15.26
N ILE A 131 5.74 -5.49 14.18
CA ILE A 131 6.24 -5.31 12.81
C ILE A 131 5.08 -5.18 11.83
N THR A 132 5.16 -4.20 10.93
CA THR A 132 4.13 -3.97 9.93
C THR A 132 4.23 -4.95 8.76
N ASP A 133 3.14 -5.06 8.02
CA ASP A 133 3.04 -5.87 6.81
C ASP A 133 4.12 -5.55 5.76
N PRO A 134 4.29 -4.29 5.30
CA PRO A 134 5.37 -3.96 4.37
C PRO A 134 6.76 -4.32 4.88
N ASP A 135 7.06 -4.07 6.15
CA ASP A 135 8.40 -4.29 6.70
C ASP A 135 8.76 -5.78 6.72
N LEU A 136 7.83 -6.63 7.15
CA LEU A 136 8.08 -8.05 7.23
C LEU A 136 8.14 -8.70 5.85
N VAL A 137 7.24 -8.32 4.94
CA VAL A 137 7.23 -8.86 3.58
C VAL A 137 8.48 -8.43 2.82
N LYS A 138 8.90 -7.16 2.91
CA LYS A 138 10.21 -6.71 2.39
C LYS A 138 11.33 -7.58 2.92
N MET A 139 11.33 -7.85 4.22
CA MET A 139 12.35 -8.67 4.85
C MET A 139 12.42 -10.06 4.23
N PHE A 140 11.28 -10.73 4.07
CA PHE A 140 11.21 -12.04 3.44
C PHE A 140 11.71 -12.04 1.99
N CYS A 141 11.28 -11.07 1.20
CA CYS A 141 11.67 -10.95 -0.20
C CYS A 141 13.17 -10.65 -0.38
N LEU A 142 13.74 -9.77 0.46
CA LEU A 142 15.15 -9.38 0.36
C LEU A 142 16.10 -10.49 0.81
N ARG A 143 15.68 -11.37 1.74
CA ARG A 143 16.46 -12.55 2.13
C ARG A 143 16.37 -13.69 1.11
N GLY A 144 15.39 -13.65 0.22
CA GLY A 144 15.06 -14.77 -0.66
C GLY A 144 14.43 -15.93 0.11
N ASP A 145 13.74 -15.67 1.22
CA ASP A 145 12.98 -16.71 1.93
C ASP A 145 11.77 -17.18 1.11
N PHE A 146 11.24 -16.28 0.28
CA PHE A 146 10.07 -16.47 -0.59
C PHE A 146 10.26 -15.71 -1.89
N ASP A 147 9.66 -16.22 -2.97
CA ASP A 147 9.76 -15.62 -4.29
C ASP A 147 8.76 -14.46 -4.41
N CYS A 148 9.25 -13.24 -4.61
CA CYS A 148 8.41 -12.05 -4.71
C CYS A 148 8.47 -11.45 -6.11
N ASP A 149 7.30 -11.38 -6.74
CA ASP A 149 7.10 -10.62 -7.97
C ASP A 149 6.64 -9.21 -7.64
N TYR A 150 6.89 -8.29 -8.56
CA TYR A 150 6.58 -6.89 -8.36
C TYR A 150 5.86 -6.29 -9.57
N LEU A 151 4.83 -5.50 -9.30
CA LEU A 151 4.12 -4.72 -10.30
C LEU A 151 5.04 -3.64 -10.86
N PRO A 152 5.01 -3.40 -12.18
CA PRO A 152 5.74 -2.29 -12.75
C PRO A 152 5.15 -0.96 -12.25
N HIS A 153 5.99 0.08 -12.17
CA HIS A 153 5.55 1.41 -11.76
C HIS A 153 4.40 1.99 -12.59
N SER A 154 4.29 1.63 -13.87
CA SER A 154 3.16 2.02 -14.73
C SER A 154 1.82 1.39 -14.32
N THR A 155 1.85 0.32 -13.52
CA THR A 155 0.65 -0.29 -12.94
C THR A 155 0.36 0.28 -11.56
N SER A 156 1.34 0.23 -10.66
CA SER A 156 1.17 0.71 -9.29
C SER A 156 2.37 1.55 -8.88
N SER A 157 2.10 2.75 -8.35
CA SER A 157 3.12 3.57 -7.69
C SER A 157 2.56 4.27 -6.47
N GLY A 158 3.44 4.64 -5.55
CA GLY A 158 3.09 5.48 -4.41
C GLY A 158 2.98 6.96 -4.77
N TRP A 159 2.75 7.76 -3.73
CA TRP A 159 2.74 9.22 -3.78
C TRP A 159 4.02 9.81 -4.43
N GLU A 160 5.15 9.09 -4.37
CA GLU A 160 6.44 9.49 -4.94
C GLU A 160 6.36 9.81 -6.44
N TRP A 161 5.47 9.14 -7.18
CA TRP A 161 5.24 9.43 -8.60
C TRP A 161 4.86 10.90 -8.86
N ILE A 162 4.08 11.52 -7.95
CA ILE A 162 3.70 12.94 -8.05
C ILE A 162 4.95 13.83 -8.05
N TYR A 163 6.02 13.42 -7.38
CA TYR A 163 7.24 14.21 -7.26
C TYR A 163 8.24 13.91 -8.36
N GLY A 164 8.10 12.77 -9.04
CA GLY A 164 8.88 12.36 -10.20
C GLY A 164 8.34 12.89 -11.53
N ASP A 165 8.53 12.08 -12.58
CA ASP A 165 7.97 12.28 -13.91
C ASP A 165 6.51 11.83 -13.98
N GLN A 166 5.61 12.77 -14.27
CA GLN A 166 4.17 12.55 -14.32
C GLN A 166 3.63 12.25 -15.72
N THR A 167 4.48 12.09 -16.74
CA THR A 167 4.05 11.84 -18.14
C THR A 167 3.30 10.52 -18.31
N PHE A 168 3.54 9.53 -17.45
CA PHE A 168 2.88 8.22 -17.49
C PHE A 168 2.21 7.90 -16.14
N PRO A 169 0.97 8.34 -15.92
CA PRO A 169 0.27 8.06 -14.66
C PRO A 169 -0.03 6.57 -14.50
N PRO A 170 0.25 5.99 -13.32
CA PRO A 170 0.00 4.58 -13.07
C PRO A 170 -1.51 4.26 -13.08
N ILE A 171 -1.84 2.97 -13.13
CA ILE A 171 -3.24 2.51 -13.03
C ILE A 171 -3.80 2.76 -11.64
N ILE A 172 -3.01 2.48 -10.60
CA ILE A 172 -3.33 2.80 -9.21
C ILE A 172 -2.24 3.66 -8.56
N ILE A 173 -2.64 4.61 -7.71
CA ILE A 173 -1.75 5.49 -6.96
C ILE A 173 -2.06 5.36 -5.48
N GLN A 174 -1.10 4.92 -4.67
CA GLN A 174 -1.25 4.86 -3.22
C GLN A 174 -0.82 6.17 -2.56
N MET A 175 -1.72 6.80 -1.81
CA MET A 175 -1.50 8.11 -1.19
C MET A 175 -1.06 8.02 0.28
N ASP A 176 -0.13 7.11 0.58
CA ASP A 176 0.32 6.82 1.94
C ASP A 176 1.68 7.45 2.26
N GLY A 177 1.68 8.69 2.73
CA GLY A 177 2.86 9.29 3.37
C GLY A 177 2.58 10.67 3.95
N GLU A 178 1.34 10.85 4.42
CA GLU A 178 0.91 12.06 5.11
C GLU A 178 0.32 11.62 6.45
N THR A 179 1.14 11.68 7.50
CA THR A 179 0.78 11.26 8.86
C THR A 179 0.32 12.43 9.74
N GLY A 180 0.36 13.66 9.22
CA GLY A 180 0.01 14.90 9.94
C GLY A 180 -1.49 15.13 10.23
N GLY A 181 -2.33 14.09 10.24
CA GLY A 181 -3.68 14.16 10.81
C GLY A 181 -4.78 14.82 9.98
N ASN A 182 -4.62 14.99 8.66
CA ASN A 182 -5.73 15.47 7.83
C ASN A 182 -5.65 14.99 6.37
N LYS A 183 -5.71 13.65 6.18
CA LYS A 183 -5.63 13.01 4.85
C LYS A 183 -6.63 13.62 3.86
N GLU A 184 -7.85 13.98 4.28
CA GLU A 184 -8.87 14.62 3.42
C GLU A 184 -8.40 15.98 2.86
N LYS A 185 -7.83 16.85 3.71
CA LYS A 185 -7.29 18.15 3.26
C LYS A 185 -6.14 17.97 2.28
N ILE A 186 -5.29 16.97 2.51
CA ILE A 186 -4.16 16.72 1.61
C ILE A 186 -4.63 16.15 0.28
N LEU A 187 -5.54 15.17 0.28
CA LEU A 187 -6.16 14.67 -0.94
C LEU A 187 -6.87 15.80 -1.70
N THR A 188 -7.51 16.74 -0.99
CA THR A 188 -8.14 17.92 -1.61
C THR A 188 -7.11 18.79 -2.33
N LYS A 189 -5.94 19.02 -1.72
CA LYS A 189 -4.85 19.79 -2.33
C LYS A 189 -4.25 19.09 -3.54
N TYR A 190 -4.16 17.76 -3.55
CA TYR A 190 -3.75 16.98 -4.72
C TYR A 190 -4.83 16.96 -5.83
N GLY A 191 -6.06 17.37 -5.51
CA GLY A 191 -7.22 17.25 -6.41
C GLY A 191 -7.85 15.85 -6.41
N PHE A 192 -7.52 15.01 -5.43
CA PHE A 192 -7.99 13.63 -5.29
C PHE A 192 -9.02 13.44 -4.18
N TRP A 193 -9.68 14.52 -3.74
CA TRP A 193 -10.84 14.44 -2.87
C TRP A 193 -12.12 14.61 -3.68
N PHE A 194 -12.87 13.52 -3.82
CA PHE A 194 -14.01 13.45 -4.74
C PHE A 194 -15.36 13.66 -4.04
N LEU A 195 -15.39 13.82 -2.73
CA LEU A 195 -16.62 13.86 -1.96
C LEU A 195 -16.97 15.28 -1.50
N ASP A 196 -18.26 15.61 -1.47
CA ASP A 196 -18.76 16.82 -0.80
C ASP A 196 -18.95 16.59 0.72
N SER A 197 -19.46 17.62 1.42
CA SER A 197 -19.77 17.56 2.85
C SER A 197 -20.85 16.53 3.19
N GLU A 198 -21.70 16.15 2.23
CA GLU A 198 -22.71 15.10 2.38
C GLU A 198 -22.19 13.69 2.04
N ARG A 199 -20.89 13.57 1.71
CA ARG A 199 -20.22 12.36 1.22
C ARG A 199 -20.77 11.85 -0.11
N LYS A 200 -21.30 12.72 -0.97
CA LYS A 200 -21.66 12.39 -2.35
C LYS A 200 -20.48 12.67 -3.27
N CYS A 201 -20.35 11.86 -4.32
CA CYS A 201 -19.33 12.09 -5.34
C CYS A 201 -19.63 13.36 -6.13
N VAL A 202 -18.62 14.22 -6.27
CA VAL A 202 -18.66 15.47 -7.04
C VAL A 202 -17.95 15.23 -8.36
N GLN A 203 -18.73 15.03 -9.43
CA GLN A 203 -18.21 14.71 -10.77
C GLN A 203 -17.15 15.71 -11.26
N LYS A 204 -17.35 17.01 -10.99
CA LYS A 204 -16.37 18.05 -11.34
C LYS A 204 -14.98 17.82 -10.73
N ASN A 205 -14.90 17.28 -9.51
CA ASN A 205 -13.62 16.97 -8.88
C ASN A 205 -12.96 15.77 -9.54
N VAL A 206 -13.76 14.76 -9.91
CA VAL A 206 -13.29 13.59 -10.67
C VAL A 206 -12.74 14.03 -12.03
N ASP A 207 -13.49 14.82 -12.80
CA ASP A 207 -13.06 15.31 -14.12
C ASP A 207 -11.77 16.14 -14.03
N LYS A 208 -11.65 16.96 -12.98
CA LYS A 208 -10.44 17.74 -12.72
C LYS A 208 -9.25 16.83 -12.45
N ALA A 209 -9.43 15.80 -11.63
CA ALA A 209 -8.38 14.83 -11.33
C ALA A 209 -7.95 14.04 -12.56
N VAL A 210 -8.91 13.57 -13.36
CA VAL A 210 -8.65 12.88 -14.64
C VAL A 210 -7.80 13.77 -15.55
N LYS A 211 -8.23 15.02 -15.77
CA LYS A 211 -7.46 15.99 -16.57
C LYS A 211 -6.07 16.26 -16.00
N SER A 212 -5.93 16.38 -14.68
CA SER A 212 -4.62 16.60 -14.04
C SER A 212 -3.68 15.41 -14.22
N LEU A 213 -4.21 14.18 -14.14
CA LEU A 213 -3.45 12.96 -14.38
C LEU A 213 -3.04 12.81 -15.85
N GLU A 214 -3.98 13.01 -16.78
CA GLU A 214 -3.73 12.92 -18.23
C GLU A 214 -2.70 13.94 -18.71
N ASN A 215 -2.72 15.15 -18.14
CA ASN A 215 -1.78 16.20 -18.49
C ASN A 215 -0.44 16.11 -17.73
N GLY A 216 -0.27 15.18 -16.78
CA GLY A 216 0.91 15.09 -15.93
C GLY A 216 1.14 16.34 -15.06
N LYS A 217 0.06 16.95 -14.54
CA LYS A 217 0.07 18.22 -13.81
C LYS A 217 -0.59 18.11 -12.43
N VAL A 218 -0.40 16.99 -11.74
CA VAL A 218 -0.80 16.83 -10.34
C VAL A 218 0.06 17.75 -9.46
N PRO A 219 -0.55 18.57 -8.58
CA PRO A 219 0.19 19.51 -7.74
C PRO A 219 1.19 18.79 -6.81
N LYS A 220 2.44 19.27 -6.79
CA LYS A 220 3.46 18.83 -5.83
C LYS A 220 3.27 19.60 -4.52
N ILE A 221 2.83 18.93 -3.45
CA ILE A 221 2.62 19.56 -2.15
C ILE A 221 3.89 19.44 -1.31
N ILE A 222 4.40 20.53 -0.77
CA ILE A 222 5.53 20.45 0.17
C ILE A 222 4.97 20.50 1.59
N SER A 223 4.96 19.37 2.28
CA SER A 223 4.61 19.26 3.70
C SER A 223 5.84 18.91 4.53
N LYS A 224 5.85 19.27 5.83
CA LYS A 224 6.94 18.87 6.74
C LYS A 224 7.11 17.35 6.84
N SER A 225 5.99 16.61 6.79
CA SER A 225 5.99 15.14 6.76
C SER A 225 6.71 14.62 5.52
N LYS A 226 6.36 15.15 4.34
CA LYS A 226 6.95 14.73 3.06
C LYS A 226 8.43 15.05 2.95
N GLN A 227 8.85 16.21 3.46
CA GLN A 227 10.27 16.56 3.52
C GLN A 227 11.06 15.59 4.38
N ARG A 228 10.51 15.22 5.55
CA ARG A 228 11.12 14.23 6.44
C ARG A 228 11.20 12.86 5.78
N GLU A 229 10.12 12.40 5.16
CA GLU A 229 10.06 11.12 4.44
C GLU A 229 11.09 11.08 3.29
N THR A 230 11.14 12.14 2.47
CA THR A 230 12.14 12.27 1.37
C THR A 230 13.57 12.27 1.90
N PHE A 231 13.82 12.90 3.04
CA PHE A 231 15.14 12.93 3.68
C PHE A 231 15.55 11.52 4.15
N TYR A 232 14.68 10.79 4.84
CA TYR A 232 14.97 9.42 5.28
C TYR A 232 15.16 8.47 4.11
N LEU A 233 14.36 8.59 3.04
CA LEU A 233 14.53 7.78 1.83
C LEU A 233 15.92 8.01 1.20
N LYS A 234 16.38 9.27 1.12
CA LYS A 234 17.73 9.58 0.61
C LYS A 234 18.84 9.00 1.49
N ILE A 235 18.67 9.07 2.82
CA ILE A 235 19.63 8.44 3.75
C ILE A 235 19.66 6.92 3.54
N GLY A 236 18.50 6.28 3.49
CA GLY A 236 18.39 4.84 3.24
C GLY A 236 19.05 4.42 1.93
N GLU A 237 18.86 5.19 0.85
CA GLU A 237 19.54 4.96 -0.43
C GLU A 237 21.07 5.07 -0.32
N ILE A 238 21.59 6.03 0.46
CA ILE A 238 23.04 6.17 0.69
C ILE A 238 23.56 5.00 1.52
N MET A 239 22.86 4.62 2.59
CA MET A 239 23.27 3.53 3.48
C MET A 239 23.30 2.18 2.76
N ASN A 240 22.32 1.91 1.88
CA ASN A 240 22.27 0.70 1.07
C ASN A 240 23.38 0.59 0.02
N ARG A 241 24.14 1.68 -0.24
CA ARG A 241 25.32 1.66 -1.13
C ARG A 241 26.63 1.36 -0.38
N ILE A 242 26.62 1.27 0.95
CA ILE A 242 27.84 1.03 1.75
C ILE A 242 28.02 -0.50 1.95
N PRO A 243 29.14 -1.10 1.48
CA PRO A 243 29.31 -2.56 1.43
C PRO A 243 29.30 -3.29 2.78
N ILE A 244 29.53 -2.58 3.90
CA ILE A 244 29.61 -3.17 5.24
C ILE A 244 28.23 -3.70 5.70
N PHE A 245 27.14 -3.12 5.22
CA PHE A 245 25.76 -3.54 5.51
C PHE A 245 25.26 -4.70 4.63
N LEU A 246 26.10 -5.23 3.73
CA LEU A 246 25.77 -6.42 2.94
C LEU A 246 26.23 -7.73 3.59
N GLY A 247 27.09 -7.69 4.62
CA GLY A 247 27.77 -8.90 5.13
C GLY A 247 27.64 -9.24 6.62
N ILE A 248 27.43 -8.28 7.52
CA ILE A 248 27.56 -8.55 8.98
C ILE A 248 26.33 -8.09 9.77
N ILE A 249 25.67 -7.03 9.32
CA ILE A 249 24.38 -6.60 9.81
C ILE A 249 23.47 -6.77 8.60
N PRO A 250 22.45 -7.63 8.66
CA PRO A 250 21.47 -7.66 7.60
C PRO A 250 21.02 -6.19 7.38
N PRO A 251 20.81 -5.69 6.14
CA PRO A 251 20.34 -4.31 5.84
C PRO A 251 19.02 -3.87 6.55
N PHE A 252 18.49 -4.72 7.44
CA PHE A 252 17.20 -4.75 8.08
C PHE A 252 17.04 -3.70 9.19
N MET A 253 18.11 -3.11 9.74
CA MET A 253 17.95 -2.04 10.76
C MET A 253 17.96 -0.62 10.21
N ALA A 254 18.53 -0.36 9.03
CA ALA A 254 18.59 1.00 8.47
C ALA A 254 17.25 1.46 7.88
N VAL A 255 16.39 0.52 7.45
CA VAL A 255 15.10 0.80 6.80
C VAL A 255 13.91 0.71 7.78
N LEU A 256 14.13 0.24 9.02
CA LEU A 256 13.12 0.28 10.09
C LEU A 256 12.98 1.69 10.72
N LEU A 257 13.78 2.66 10.29
CA LEU A 257 13.54 4.07 10.61
C LEU A 257 12.35 4.56 9.76
N PRO A 258 11.27 4.94 10.42
CA PRO A 258 9.95 4.58 9.97
C PRO A 258 9.47 5.48 8.84
N SER A 259 8.81 4.86 7.86
CA SER A 259 7.79 5.50 7.04
C SER A 259 6.66 5.99 7.96
N ILE A 260 6.87 7.17 8.56
CA ILE A 260 5.86 8.02 9.21
C ILE A 260 5.70 9.26 8.33
#